data_AF-A0A3D8PMV7-F1
#
_entry.id   AF-A0A3D8PMV7-F1
#
_cell.length_a   1.000
_cell.length_b   1.000
_cell.length_c   1.000
_cell.angle_alpha   90.00
_cell.angle_beta   90.00
_cell.angle_gamma   90.00
#
_symmetry.space_group_name_H-M   'P 1'
#
loop_
_entity.id
_entity.type
_entity.pdbx_description
1 polymer ?
#
loop_
_entity_poly.entity_id
_entity_poly.type
_entity_poly.pdbx_seq_one_letter_code
_entity_poly.pdbx_strand_id
1 'polypeptide(L)'
;MTQKLSKLKLWIPLLLLLINIILFSFTVEELIDASEPNYGGGFKLLTPVFGLISFFYIRKYLADTNRVLIWVLQGLNWFFIILPVAVIIIFMLAFI
;
A
#
# COMPACT_ATOMS: atom_id res chain seq x y z
N MET A 1 27.09 14.17 -9.51
CA MET A 1 26.65 14.30 -8.11
C MET A 1 26.37 12.91 -7.58
N THR A 2 27.37 12.28 -6.93
CA THR A 2 27.25 10.94 -6.35
C THR A 2 26.32 11.02 -5.14
N GLN A 3 25.04 10.68 -5.32
CA GLN A 3 24.13 10.54 -4.18
C GLN A 3 24.66 9.38 -3.33
N LYS A 4 25.28 9.73 -2.19
CA LYS A 4 25.64 8.78 -1.15
C LYS A 4 24.33 8.13 -0.68
N LEU A 5 24.04 6.97 -1.24
CA LEU A 5 22.78 6.27 -1.01
C LEU A 5 22.82 5.77 0.44
N SER A 6 22.14 6.48 1.34
CA SER A 6 22.05 6.11 2.75
C SER A 6 21.54 4.66 2.87
N LYS A 7 22.06 3.85 3.79
CA LYS A 7 21.54 2.49 4.01
C LYS A 7 20.01 2.48 4.16
N LEU A 8 19.32 1.50 3.56
CA LEU A 8 17.86 1.35 3.69
C LEU A 8 17.47 1.29 5.17
N LYS A 9 16.59 2.19 5.61
CA LYS A 9 15.98 2.12 6.94
C LYS A 9 14.74 1.26 6.86
N LEU A 10 14.90 -0.05 7.10
CA LEU A 10 13.83 -1.04 6.94
C LEU A 10 12.57 -0.77 7.79
N TRP A 11 12.68 -0.02 8.88
CA TRP A 11 11.51 0.40 9.66
C TRP A 11 10.54 1.24 8.81
N ILE A 12 11.02 2.10 7.90
CA ILE A 12 10.14 2.97 7.09
C ILE A 12 9.13 2.15 6.27
N PRO A 13 9.53 1.18 5.42
CA PRO A 13 8.58 0.36 4.69
C PRO A 13 7.73 -0.54 5.60
N LEU A 14 8.26 -0.99 6.74
CA LEU A 14 7.46 -1.77 7.70
C LEU A 14 6.37 -0.94 8.38
N LEU A 15 6.66 0.31 8.73
CA LEU A 15 5.68 1.23 9.31
C LEU A 15 4.58 1.55 8.29
N LEU A 16 4.96 1.83 7.05
CA LEU A 16 4.01 2.05 5.96
C LEU A 16 3.16 0.80 5.68
N LEU A 17 3.76 -0.40 5.76
CA LEU A 17 3.04 -1.67 5.66
C LEU A 17 2.00 -1.82 6.78
N LEU A 18 2.38 -1.53 8.02
CA LEU A 18 1.47 -1.58 9.16
C LEU A 18 0.29 -0.61 9.00
N ILE A 19 0.57 0.63 8.58
CA ILE A 19 -0.48 1.63 8.28
C ILE A 19 -1.41 1.11 7.17
N ASN A 20 -0.85 0.52 6.11
CA ASN A 20 -1.64 -0.05 5.02
C ASN A 20 -2.52 -1.21 5.47
N ILE A 21 -2.06 -2.07 6.38
CA ILE A 21 -2.88 -3.16 6.94
C ILE A 21 -4.08 -2.60 7.71
N ILE A 22 -3.87 -1.57 8.54
CA ILE A 22 -4.94 -0.92 9.32
C ILE A 22 -5.94 -0.23 8.37
N LEU A 23 -5.46 0.49 7.35
CA LEU A 23 -6.35 1.13 6.38
C LEU A 23 -7.12 0.09 5.55
N PHE A 24 -6.46 -1.02 5.22
CA PHE A 24 -7.06 -2.09 4.46
C PHE A 24 -8.18 -2.82 5.22
N SER A 25 -8.10 -2.93 6.56
CA SER A 25 -9.19 -3.55 7.33
C SER A 25 -10.51 -2.80 7.16
N PHE A 26 -10.50 -1.47 7.04
CA PHE A 26 -11.71 -0.69 6.74
C PHE A 26 -12.27 -1.00 5.34
N THR A 27 -11.39 -1.29 4.37
CA THR A 27 -11.82 -1.70 3.01
C THR A 27 -12.46 -3.09 3.04
N VAL A 28 -11.92 -4.01 3.85
CA VAL A 28 -12.49 -5.35 4.04
C VAL A 28 -13.83 -5.27 4.77
N GLU A 29 -13.93 -4.46 5.82
CA GLU A 29 -15.17 -4.22 6.55
C GLU A 29 -16.27 -3.71 5.61
N GLU A 30 -15.97 -2.72 4.77
CA GLU A 30 -16.93 -2.17 3.81
C GLU A 30 -17.29 -3.15 2.67
N LEU A 31 -16.43 -4.11 2.36
CA LEU A 31 -16.73 -5.19 1.41
C LEU A 31 -17.63 -6.28 2.01
N ILE A 32 -17.52 -6.52 3.31
CA ILE A 32 -18.32 -7.52 4.05
C ILE A 32 -19.68 -6.93 4.41
N ASP A 33 -19.68 -5.70 4.90
CA ASP A 33 -20.86 -4.96 5.31
C ASP A 33 -20.96 -3.66 4.51
N ALA A 34 -21.71 -3.74 3.41
CA ALA A 34 -21.98 -2.61 2.51
C ALA A 34 -23.15 -1.74 2.99
N SER A 35 -23.57 -1.89 4.25
CA SER A 35 -24.60 -1.03 4.85
C SER A 35 -24.01 0.31 5.28
N GLU A 36 -24.85 1.34 5.33
CA GLU A 36 -24.41 2.64 5.83
C GLU A 36 -24.01 2.55 7.32
N PRO A 37 -22.93 3.22 7.74
CA PRO A 37 -22.10 4.17 6.97
C PRO A 37 -20.91 3.53 6.25
N ASN A 38 -20.60 4.01 5.04
CA ASN A 38 -19.39 3.64 4.31
C ASN A 38 -18.11 4.14 5.03
N TYR A 39 -17.51 3.28 5.86
CA TYR A 39 -16.38 3.63 6.74
C TYR A 39 -15.07 4.01 6.01
N GLY A 40 -14.91 3.63 4.73
CA GLY A 40 -13.67 3.91 3.99
C GLY A 40 -13.60 5.29 3.32
N GLY A 41 -14.74 5.92 2.99
CA GLY A 41 -14.86 7.26 2.38
C GLY A 41 -13.63 7.82 1.65
N GLY A 42 -13.00 8.85 2.24
CA GLY A 42 -11.81 9.53 1.70
C GLY A 42 -10.47 8.87 2.03
N PHE A 43 -10.44 7.92 2.96
CA PHE A 43 -9.20 7.25 3.38
C PHE A 43 -8.83 6.05 2.49
N LYS A 44 -9.76 5.55 1.67
CA LYS A 44 -9.52 4.47 0.70
C LYS A 44 -8.35 4.70 -0.26
N LEU A 45 -8.10 5.97 -0.62
CA LEU A 45 -6.99 6.33 -1.50
C LEU A 45 -5.65 6.42 -0.76
N LEU A 46 -5.64 6.44 0.58
CA LEU A 46 -4.39 6.47 1.32
C LEU A 46 -3.63 5.14 1.26
N THR A 47 -4.34 4.01 1.22
CA THR A 47 -3.73 2.68 1.10
C THR A 47 -2.85 2.54 -0.16
N PRO A 48 -3.35 2.86 -1.38
CA PRO A 48 -2.50 2.84 -2.56
C PRO A 48 -1.41 3.93 -2.54
N VAL A 49 -1.67 5.11 -1.96
CA VAL A 49 -0.65 6.18 -1.85
C VAL A 49 0.52 5.76 -0.96
N PHE A 50 0.25 5.22 0.23
CA PHE A 50 1.31 4.73 1.12
C PHE A 50 2.03 3.50 0.54
N GLY A 51 1.29 2.63 -0.16
CA GLY A 51 1.87 1.55 -0.94
C GLY A 51 2.88 2.05 -1.98
N LEU A 52 2.52 3.09 -2.75
CA LEU A 52 3.40 3.73 -3.74
C LEU A 52 4.63 4.37 -3.09
N ILE A 53 4.44 5.12 -2.00
CA ILE A 53 5.56 5.75 -1.26
C ILE A 53 6.55 4.68 -0.78
N SER A 54 6.03 3.61 -0.18
CA SER A 54 6.85 2.49 0.31
C SER A 54 7.56 1.76 -0.84
N PHE A 55 6.86 1.55 -1.96
CA PHE A 55 7.42 0.91 -3.16
C PHE A 55 8.58 1.72 -3.75
N PHE A 56 8.39 3.03 -3.97
CA PHE A 56 9.45 3.90 -4.49
C PHE A 56 10.60 4.06 -3.50
N TYR A 57 10.30 4.13 -2.20
CA TYR A 57 11.32 4.13 -1.16
C TYR A 57 12.20 2.88 -1.26
N ILE A 58 11.62 1.68 -1.25
CA ILE A 58 12.38 0.43 -1.34
C ILE A 58 13.18 0.34 -2.64
N ARG A 59 12.57 0.73 -3.78
CA ARG A 59 13.22 0.69 -5.10
C ARG A 59 14.48 1.54 -5.16
N LYS A 60 14.54 2.65 -4.42
CA LYS A 60 15.72 3.52 -4.34
C LYS A 60 16.94 2.80 -3.74
N TYR A 61 16.75 1.81 -2.87
CA TYR A 61 17.82 1.15 -2.12
C TYR A 61 18.05 -0.33 -2.54
N LEU A 62 17.56 -0.72 -3.72
CA LEU A 62 17.54 -2.11 -4.19
C LEU A 62 18.92 -2.77 -4.31
N ALA A 63 19.99 -1.97 -4.47
CA ALA A 63 21.35 -2.44 -4.69
C ALA A 63 22.07 -2.91 -3.41
N ASP A 64 21.62 -2.50 -2.22
CA ASP A 64 22.39 -2.60 -0.97
C ASP A 64 21.77 -3.56 0.09
N THR A 65 20.77 -4.37 -0.27
CA THR A 65 19.99 -5.15 0.74
C THR A 65 19.58 -6.53 0.22
N ASN A 66 19.23 -7.43 1.15
CA ASN A 66 18.74 -8.78 0.86
C ASN A 66 17.59 -8.77 -0.16
N ARG A 67 17.85 -9.37 -1.32
CA ARG A 67 16.99 -9.38 -2.50
C ARG A 67 15.63 -10.02 -2.23
N VAL A 68 15.58 -11.06 -1.40
CA VAL A 68 14.33 -11.78 -1.06
C VAL A 68 13.41 -10.90 -0.23
N LEU A 69 13.94 -10.24 0.81
CA LEU A 69 13.16 -9.37 1.67
C LEU A 69 12.59 -8.17 0.91
N ILE A 70 13.39 -7.57 0.02
CA ILE A 70 12.92 -6.50 -0.86
C ILE A 70 11.78 -6.97 -1.76
N TRP A 71 11.90 -8.16 -2.35
CA TRP A 71 10.86 -8.73 -3.20
C TRP A 71 9.55 -8.95 -2.45
N VAL A 72 9.61 -9.51 -1.24
CA VAL A 72 8.42 -9.70 -0.39
C VAL A 72 7.77 -8.36 -0.06
N LEU A 73 8.55 -7.37 0.39
CA LEU A 73 8.02 -6.04 0.72
C LEU A 73 7.44 -5.33 -0.52
N GLN A 74 8.06 -5.47 -1.69
CA GLN A 74 7.49 -4.90 -2.92
C GLN A 74 6.21 -5.60 -3.34
N GLY A 75 6.14 -6.93 -3.25
CA GLY A 75 4.93 -7.70 -3.55
C GLY A 75 3.76 -7.30 -2.64
N LEU A 76 4.02 -7.15 -1.34
CA LEU A 76 3.01 -6.68 -0.40
C LEU A 76 2.54 -5.24 -0.72
N ASN A 77 3.45 -4.32 -1.02
CA ASN A 77 3.05 -2.97 -1.42
C ASN A 77 2.23 -2.99 -2.73
N TRP A 78 2.57 -3.85 -3.69
CA TRP A 78 1.80 -4.05 -4.91
C TRP A 78 0.36 -4.47 -4.62
N PHE A 79 0.17 -5.41 -3.70
CA PHE A 79 -1.16 -5.82 -3.24
C PHE A 79 -1.95 -4.63 -2.68
N PHE A 80 -1.35 -3.83 -1.79
CA PHE A 80 -1.99 -2.64 -1.22
C PHE A 80 -2.23 -1.50 -2.21
N ILE A 81 -1.58 -1.51 -3.37
CA ILE A 81 -1.86 -0.55 -4.46
C ILE A 81 -3.01 -1.06 -5.32
N ILE A 82 -2.91 -2.30 -5.82
CA ILE A 82 -3.82 -2.80 -6.86
C ILE A 82 -5.19 -3.11 -6.30
N LEU A 83 -5.25 -3.79 -5.16
CA LEU A 83 -6.53 -4.30 -4.68
C LEU A 83 -7.51 -3.16 -4.31
N PRO A 84 -7.12 -2.12 -3.55
CA PRO A 84 -8.03 -0.99 -3.30
C PRO A 84 -8.47 -0.28 -4.58
N VAL A 85 -7.57 -0.12 -5.57
CA VAL A 85 -7.92 0.48 -6.87
C VAL A 85 -8.92 -0.38 -7.62
N ALA A 86 -8.73 -1.70 -7.66
CA ALA A 86 -9.67 -2.62 -8.30
C ALA A 86 -11.04 -2.60 -7.62
N VAL A 87 -11.08 -2.57 -6.28
CA VAL A 87 -12.32 -2.44 -5.49
C VAL A 87 -13.05 -1.16 -5.86
N ILE A 88 -12.36 0.00 -5.85
CA ILE A 88 -12.96 1.28 -6.23
C ILE A 88 -13.56 1.23 -7.65
N ILE A 89 -12.82 0.68 -8.63
CA ILE A 89 -13.29 0.58 -10.01
C ILE A 89 -14.54 -0.31 -10.11
N ILE A 90 -14.55 -1.47 -9.44
CA ILE A 90 -15.69 -2.40 -9.45
C ILE A 90 -16.92 -1.74 -8.83
N PHE A 91 -16.78 -1.07 -7.68
CA PHE A 91 -17.86 -0.31 -7.08
C PHE A 91 -18.38 0.75 -8.05
N MET A 92 -17.49 1.56 -8.66
CA MET A 92 -17.93 2.58 -9.62
C MET A 92 -18.72 1.97 -10.80
N LEU A 93 -18.28 0.83 -11.35
CA LEU A 93 -18.96 0.16 -12.45
C LEU A 93 -20.30 -0.49 -12.05
N ALA A 94 -20.41 -0.98 -10.82
CA ALA A 94 -21.65 -1.62 -10.32
C ALA A 94 -22.77 -0.62 -10.02
N PHE A 95 -22.41 0.64 -9.75
CA PHE A 95 -23.35 1.72 -9.41
C PHE A 95 -23.51 2.78 -10.54
N ILE A 96 -22.93 2.53 -11.72
CA ILE A 96 -23.22 3.24 -12.99
C ILE A 96 -24.34 2.49 -13.72
#